data_AF-A0A0G4MD18-F1
#
_entry.id   AF-A0A0G4MD18-F1
#
_cell.length_a   1.000
_cell.length_b   1.000
_cell.length_c   1.000
_cell.angle_alpha   90.00
_cell.angle_beta   90.00
_cell.angle_gamma   90.00
#
_symmetry.space_group_name_H-M   'P 1'
#
loop_
_entity.id
_entity.type
_entity.pdbx_description
1 polymer ?
#
loop_
_entity_poly.entity_id
_entity_poly.type
_entity_poly.pdbx_seq_one_letter_code
_entity_poly.pdbx_strand_id
1 'polypeptide(L)'
;MMFAKILTTSAQLDGSSANGFENCWALDRSDVTTIQALLVMTNSLFALGDERSAAWLYAGLAFRMIIDLGMHVDVPNLGRKFSDEDLEIRRRVFWGAFVVDKIQSLYQGRPVTIKESDTLVPIKFLDTYEEFEHWRPFAYSSQSNDCPGSPAYSASTFTSLCRLSVAMSDILGCIYT
;
A
#
# COMPACT_ATOMS: atom_id res chain seq x y z
N MET A 1 -8.36 6.13 -1.81
CA MET A 1 -9.21 6.08 -3.02
C MET A 1 -8.58 5.22 -4.11
N MET A 2 -7.30 5.43 -4.44
CA MET A 2 -6.52 4.60 -5.39
C MET A 2 -6.50 3.10 -5.05
N PHE A 3 -6.43 2.73 -3.77
CA PHE A 3 -6.46 1.32 -3.33
C PHE A 3 -7.85 0.66 -3.40
N ALA A 4 -8.94 1.43 -3.48
CA ALA A 4 -10.30 0.88 -3.49
C ALA A 4 -10.76 0.48 -4.89
N LYS A 5 -10.28 1.16 -5.95
CA LYS A 5 -10.65 0.83 -7.35
C LYS A 5 -9.98 -0.44 -7.89
N ILE A 6 -8.84 -0.85 -7.34
CA ILE A 6 -8.10 -2.05 -7.79
C ILE A 6 -8.82 -3.34 -7.37
N LEU A 7 -9.63 -3.31 -6.30
CA LEU A 7 -10.29 -4.50 -5.76
C LEU A 7 -11.55 -4.93 -6.52
N THR A 8 -12.15 -4.05 -7.32
CA THR A 8 -13.42 -4.33 -8.01
C THR A 8 -13.30 -5.20 -9.26
N THR A 9 -12.10 -5.50 -9.75
CA THR A 9 -11.90 -6.24 -11.01
C THR A 9 -11.55 -7.72 -10.84
N SER A 10 -11.36 -8.21 -9.61
CA SER A 10 -11.00 -9.62 -9.35
C SER A 10 -12.08 -10.42 -8.58
N ALA A 11 -13.21 -9.79 -8.23
CA ALA A 11 -14.26 -10.39 -7.41
C ALA A 11 -15.27 -11.27 -8.19
N GLN A 12 -14.87 -11.83 -9.33
CA GLN A 12 -15.59 -12.92 -9.97
C GLN A 12 -14.61 -14.08 -10.16
N LEU A 13 -14.66 -15.03 -9.23
CA LEU A 13 -14.90 -16.45 -9.51
C LEU A 13 -15.13 -17.22 -8.20
N ASP A 14 -16.34 -17.77 -8.13
CA ASP A 14 -16.82 -18.99 -7.50
C ASP A 14 -16.73 -19.21 -5.98
N GLY A 15 -17.94 -19.32 -5.41
CA GLY A 15 -18.17 -19.90 -4.11
C GLY A 15 -17.99 -21.42 -4.12
N SER A 16 -17.29 -21.92 -3.11
CA SER A 16 -17.67 -23.14 -2.42
C SER A 16 -17.10 -23.14 -1.01
N SER A 17 -17.96 -23.60 -0.11
CA SER A 17 -17.73 -23.79 1.31
C SER A 17 -16.64 -24.83 1.58
N ALA A 18 -16.02 -24.70 2.76
CA ALA A 18 -15.11 -25.63 3.42
C ALA A 18 -13.63 -25.54 3.02
N ASN A 19 -12.81 -24.99 3.93
CA ASN A 19 -11.57 -25.60 4.49
C ASN A 19 -10.59 -24.52 4.98
N GLY A 20 -10.62 -24.23 6.29
CA GLY A 20 -9.69 -23.30 6.96
C GLY A 20 -8.21 -23.71 6.96
N PHE A 21 -7.83 -24.75 6.21
CA PHE A 21 -6.47 -25.26 6.08
C PHE A 21 -5.86 -25.11 4.67
N GLU A 22 -6.63 -24.64 3.67
CA GLU A 22 -6.13 -24.50 2.30
C GLU A 22 -5.45 -23.15 2.01
N ASN A 23 -5.54 -22.18 2.94
CA ASN A 23 -4.99 -20.84 2.76
C ASN A 23 -3.45 -20.75 2.93
N CYS A 24 -2.77 -21.84 3.31
CA CYS A 24 -1.32 -21.84 3.49
C CYS A 24 -0.56 -21.71 2.15
N TRP A 25 -1.10 -22.29 1.07
CA TRP A 25 -0.50 -22.25 -0.27
C TRP A 25 -0.64 -20.87 -0.95
N ALA A 26 -1.61 -20.05 -0.51
CA ALA A 26 -1.80 -18.71 -1.07
C ALA A 26 -0.68 -17.73 -0.66
N LEU A 27 0.01 -18.01 0.45
CA LEU A 27 1.19 -17.25 0.90
C LEU A 27 2.50 -17.80 0.36
N ASP A 28 2.48 -18.98 -0.26
CA ASP A 28 3.67 -19.64 -0.81
C ASP A 28 4.16 -18.97 -2.10
N ARG A 29 3.26 -18.24 -2.79
CA ARG A 29 3.58 -17.48 -3.99
C ARG A 29 3.51 -15.98 -3.72
N SER A 30 4.66 -15.32 -3.76
CA SER A 30 4.72 -13.86 -3.73
C SER A 30 4.08 -13.29 -5.01
N ASP A 31 2.98 -12.56 -4.86
CA ASP A 31 2.33 -11.83 -5.94
C ASP A 31 1.93 -10.41 -5.48
N VAL A 32 1.86 -9.48 -6.42
CA VAL A 32 1.56 -8.06 -6.14
C VAL A 32 0.16 -7.90 -5.55
N THR A 33 -0.79 -8.71 -6.02
CA THR A 33 -2.18 -8.75 -5.54
C THR A 33 -2.26 -9.19 -4.08
N THR A 34 -1.52 -10.24 -3.70
CA THR A 34 -1.45 -10.73 -2.31
C THR A 34 -0.84 -9.67 -1.39
N ILE A 35 0.21 -8.97 -1.86
CA ILE A 35 0.81 -7.85 -1.12
C ILE A 35 -0.20 -6.73 -0.91
N GLN A 36 -0.92 -6.32 -1.95
CA GLN A 36 -1.96 -5.30 -1.85
C GLN A 36 -3.05 -5.70 -0.85
N ALA A 37 -3.53 -6.95 -0.92
CA ALA A 37 -4.53 -7.47 0.00
C ALA A 37 -4.04 -7.41 1.46
N LEU A 38 -2.81 -7.83 1.73
CA LEU A 38 -2.22 -7.78 3.07
C LEU A 38 -2.05 -6.35 3.58
N LEU A 39 -1.64 -5.40 2.74
CA LEU A 39 -1.54 -3.99 3.13
C LEU A 39 -2.90 -3.42 3.51
N VAL A 40 -3.96 -3.76 2.76
CA VAL A 40 -5.34 -3.34 3.07
C VAL A 40 -5.83 -3.98 4.37
N MET A 41 -5.62 -5.30 4.54
CA MET A 41 -5.99 -6.00 5.79
C MET A 41 -5.26 -5.41 7.00
N THR A 42 -3.96 -5.14 6.85
CA THR A 42 -3.13 -4.48 7.86
C THR A 42 -3.71 -3.12 8.26
N ASN A 43 -4.07 -2.29 7.27
CA ASN A 43 -4.65 -0.97 7.53
C ASN A 43 -6.03 -1.05 8.20
N SER A 44 -6.85 -2.02 7.81
CA SER A 44 -8.17 -2.27 8.42
C SER A 44 -8.03 -2.69 9.89
N LEU A 45 -7.17 -3.67 10.18
CA LEU A 45 -6.89 -4.13 11.55
C LEU A 45 -6.31 -3.00 12.40
N PHE A 46 -5.44 -2.18 11.81
CA PHE A 46 -4.88 -1.01 12.47
C PHE A 46 -5.97 0.03 12.83
N ALA A 47 -6.94 0.25 11.93
CA ALA A 47 -8.06 1.17 12.17
C ALA A 47 -9.04 0.66 13.25
N LEU A 48 -9.24 -0.65 13.35
CA LEU A 48 -10.08 -1.27 14.40
C LEU A 48 -9.41 -1.27 15.77
N GLY A 49 -8.07 -1.23 15.82
CA GLY A 49 -7.29 -1.04 17.04
C GLY A 49 -7.23 -2.24 18.00
N ASP A 50 -8.01 -3.28 17.75
CA ASP A 50 -8.15 -4.47 18.61
C ASP A 50 -6.98 -5.46 18.45
N GLU A 51 -6.46 -5.62 17.23
CA GLU A 51 -5.43 -6.62 16.91
C GLU A 51 -4.12 -6.00 16.40
N ARG A 52 -3.51 -5.11 17.19
CA ARG A 52 -2.26 -4.39 16.81
C ARG A 52 -1.11 -5.33 16.43
N SER A 53 -0.98 -6.45 17.14
CA SER A 53 0.06 -7.46 16.90
C SER A 53 -0.16 -8.22 15.58
N ALA A 54 -1.42 -8.55 15.25
CA ALA A 54 -1.73 -9.23 13.99
C ALA A 54 -1.47 -8.31 12.79
N ALA A 55 -1.89 -7.04 12.90
CA ALA A 55 -1.61 -6.03 11.88
C ALA A 55 -0.10 -5.90 11.61
N TRP A 56 0.73 -5.91 12.66
CA TRP A 56 2.19 -5.88 12.51
C TRP A 56 2.74 -7.12 11.78
N LEU A 57 2.25 -8.31 12.11
CA LEU A 57 2.68 -9.56 11.47
C LEU A 57 2.32 -9.59 9.98
N TYR A 58 1.10 -9.18 9.62
CA TYR A 58 0.67 -9.11 8.23
C TYR A 58 1.44 -8.06 7.42
N ALA A 59 1.75 -6.91 8.04
CA ALA A 59 2.61 -5.88 7.44
C ALA A 59 4.01 -6.45 7.15
N GLY A 60 4.63 -7.09 8.14
CA GLY A 60 5.94 -7.71 8.00
C GLY A 60 5.99 -8.79 6.92
N LEU A 61 4.91 -9.58 6.78
CA LEU A 61 4.79 -10.56 5.71
C LEU A 61 4.70 -9.90 4.32
N ALA A 62 3.91 -8.83 4.19
CA ALA A 62 3.83 -8.05 2.97
C ALA A 62 5.20 -7.47 2.59
N PHE A 63 5.92 -6.89 3.55
CA PHE A 63 7.27 -6.33 3.32
C PHE A 63 8.26 -7.41 2.85
N ARG A 64 8.19 -8.62 3.40
CA ARG A 64 9.07 -9.71 2.99
C ARG A 64 8.76 -10.18 1.56
N MET A 65 7.49 -10.24 1.17
CA MET A 65 7.09 -10.55 -0.21
C MET A 65 7.47 -9.44 -1.21
N ILE A 66 7.45 -8.17 -0.78
CA ILE A 66 7.96 -7.04 -1.58
C ILE A 66 9.44 -7.22 -1.90
N ILE A 67 10.23 -7.65 -0.90
CA ILE A 67 11.65 -7.93 -1.06
C ILE A 67 11.86 -9.16 -1.95
N ASP A 68 11.10 -10.23 -1.74
CA ASP A 68 11.14 -11.46 -2.53
C ASP A 68 10.87 -11.21 -4.03
N LEU A 69 9.92 -10.34 -4.35
CA LEU A 69 9.63 -9.91 -5.73
C LEU A 69 10.65 -8.92 -6.30
N GLY A 70 11.62 -8.45 -5.50
CA GLY A 70 12.62 -7.48 -5.93
C GLY A 70 12.08 -6.06 -6.14
N MET A 71 10.88 -5.74 -5.63
CA MET A 71 10.25 -4.42 -5.86
C MET A 71 10.93 -3.26 -5.12
N HIS A 72 11.85 -3.57 -4.21
CA HIS A 72 12.65 -2.61 -3.45
C HIS A 72 13.83 -2.01 -4.25
N VAL A 73 14.16 -2.60 -5.41
CA VAL A 73 15.26 -2.14 -6.27
C VAL A 73 14.74 -1.87 -7.68
N ASP A 74 14.85 -0.62 -8.13
CA ASP A 74 14.48 -0.21 -9.49
C ASP A 74 15.61 -0.62 -10.45
N VAL A 75 15.74 -1.93 -10.74
CA VAL A 75 16.76 -2.43 -11.67
C VAL A 75 16.14 -2.56 -13.07
N PRO A 76 16.47 -1.66 -14.02
CA PRO A 76 16.03 -1.78 -15.42
C PRO A 76 16.56 -3.03 -16.15
N ASN A 77 17.34 -3.88 -15.48
CA ASN A 77 18.13 -4.98 -16.05
C ASN A 77 17.77 -6.38 -15.53
N LEU A 78 16.66 -6.57 -14.81
CA LEU A 78 16.25 -7.90 -14.31
C LEU A 78 15.70 -8.82 -15.42
N GLY A 79 16.07 -8.59 -16.69
CA GLY A 79 15.76 -9.43 -17.86
C GLY A 79 14.28 -9.54 -18.22
N ARG A 80 13.38 -9.02 -17.38
CA ARG A 80 11.93 -9.12 -17.52
C ARG A 80 11.39 -7.79 -18.03
N LYS A 81 10.90 -7.78 -19.27
CA LYS A 81 10.18 -6.63 -19.84
C LYS A 81 8.82 -6.52 -19.14
N PHE A 82 8.74 -5.67 -18.11
CA PHE A 82 7.47 -5.26 -17.54
C PHE A 82 6.86 -4.14 -18.39
N SER A 83 5.53 -4.06 -18.43
CA SER A 83 4.84 -2.91 -19.01
C SER A 83 5.08 -1.68 -18.13
N ASP A 84 4.98 -0.48 -18.70
CA ASP A 84 5.09 0.78 -17.94
C ASP A 84 4.02 0.86 -16.84
N GLU A 85 2.83 0.32 -17.11
CA GLU A 85 1.73 0.20 -16.13
C GLU A 85 2.10 -0.72 -14.95
N ASP A 86 2.70 -1.88 -15.23
CA ASP A 86 3.11 -2.83 -14.18
C ASP A 86 4.20 -2.24 -13.28
N LEU A 87 5.14 -1.51 -13.87
CA LEU A 87 6.20 -0.82 -13.13
C LEU A 87 5.60 0.25 -12.22
N GLU A 88 4.63 1.01 -12.70
CA GLU A 88 3.96 2.01 -11.89
C GLU A 88 3.19 1.39 -10.72
N ILE A 89 2.42 0.32 -10.95
CA ILE A 89 1.71 -0.38 -9.88
C ILE A 89 2.69 -0.87 -8.81
N ARG A 90 3.81 -1.49 -9.21
CA ARG A 90 4.85 -1.96 -8.28
C ARG A 90 5.44 -0.82 -7.46
N ARG A 91 5.76 0.31 -8.09
CA ARG A 91 6.27 1.50 -7.39
C ARG A 91 5.26 2.06 -6.40
N ARG A 92 3.97 2.16 -6.77
CA ARG A 92 2.90 2.63 -5.88
C ARG A 92 2.70 1.71 -4.68
N VAL A 93 2.70 0.40 -4.90
CA VAL A 93 2.57 -0.60 -3.84
C VAL A 93 3.75 -0.54 -2.89
N PHE A 94 4.97 -0.43 -3.43
CA PHE A 94 6.19 -0.27 -2.64
C PHE A 94 6.14 0.97 -1.74
N TRP A 95 5.87 2.15 -2.33
CA TRP A 95 5.78 3.40 -1.57
C TRP A 95 4.61 3.40 -0.57
N GLY A 96 3.49 2.76 -0.92
CA GLY A 96 2.37 2.56 0.00
C GLY A 96 2.76 1.72 1.21
N ALA A 97 3.47 0.61 0.98
CA ALA A 97 4.01 -0.23 2.04
C ALA A 97 5.01 0.51 2.93
N PHE A 98 5.89 1.31 2.33
CA PHE A 98 6.85 2.14 3.05
C PHE A 98 6.16 3.14 3.99
N VAL A 99 5.12 3.83 3.50
CA VAL A 99 4.31 4.75 4.33
C VAL A 99 3.64 4.00 5.49
N VAL A 100 3.03 2.83 5.22
CA VAL A 100 2.37 2.00 6.26
C VAL A 100 3.37 1.57 7.33
N ASP A 101 4.58 1.14 6.97
CA ASP A 101 5.64 0.79 7.93
C ASP A 101 5.95 1.94 8.89
N LYS A 102 6.11 3.16 8.36
CA LYS A 102 6.42 4.36 9.18
C LYS A 102 5.28 4.74 10.09
N ILE A 103 4.05 4.75 9.57
CA ILE A 103 2.86 5.04 10.37
C ILE A 103 2.72 4.02 11.49
N GLN A 104 2.78 2.72 11.18
CA GLN A 104 2.64 1.68 12.21
C GLN A 104 3.77 1.74 13.25
N SER A 105 5.01 1.97 12.82
CA SER A 105 6.15 2.13 13.72
C SER A 105 5.97 3.32 14.67
N LEU A 106 5.50 4.45 14.15
CA LEU A 106 5.21 5.66 14.93
C LEU A 106 4.10 5.43 15.96
N TYR A 107 2.99 4.80 15.57
CA TYR A 107 1.84 4.59 16.45
C TYR A 107 2.04 3.47 17.47
N GLN A 108 2.76 2.41 17.11
CA GLN A 108 3.00 1.27 18.01
C GLN A 108 4.27 1.43 18.86
N GLY A 109 5.09 2.44 18.59
CA GLY A 109 6.38 2.60 19.28
C GLY A 109 7.36 1.47 18.94
N ARG A 110 7.36 1.01 17.69
CA ARG A 110 8.25 -0.06 17.20
C ARG A 110 9.31 0.50 16.25
N PRO A 111 10.48 -0.15 16.15
CA PRO A 111 11.49 0.23 15.17
C PRO A 111 11.00 -0.06 13.75
N VAL A 112 11.40 0.79 12.82
CA VAL A 112 11.07 0.68 11.39
C VAL A 112 11.66 -0.58 10.75
N THR A 113 10.87 -1.26 9.93
CA THR A 113 11.31 -2.49 9.26
C THR A 113 12.06 -2.18 7.97
N ILE A 114 11.57 -1.22 7.18
CA ILE A 114 12.16 -0.85 5.88
C ILE A 114 13.00 0.41 6.07
N LYS A 115 14.31 0.33 5.86
CA LYS A 115 15.19 1.51 5.90
C LYS A 115 15.23 2.17 4.53
N GLU A 116 15.24 3.50 4.50
CA GLU A 116 15.36 4.26 3.25
C GLU A 116 16.65 3.92 2.47
N SER A 117 17.75 3.64 3.19
CA SER A 117 19.04 3.24 2.61
C SER A 117 18.96 2.03 1.68
N ASP A 118 17.98 1.16 1.91
CA ASP A 118 17.84 -0.11 1.20
C ASP A 118 16.89 0.03 -0.01
N THR A 119 16.45 1.26 -0.30
CA THR A 119 15.43 1.56 -1.30
C THR A 119 16.01 2.43 -2.40
N LEU A 120 15.97 1.92 -3.64
CA LEU A 120 16.47 2.63 -4.83
C LEU A 120 15.35 3.07 -5.77
N VAL A 121 14.10 3.05 -5.29
CA VAL A 121 12.92 3.38 -6.09
C VAL A 121 12.72 4.90 -6.09
N PRO A 122 12.63 5.58 -7.24
CA PRO A 122 12.36 7.00 -7.28
C PRO A 122 10.90 7.31 -6.91
N ILE A 123 10.65 8.39 -6.16
CA ILE A 123 9.30 8.96 -5.93
C ILE A 123 8.86 9.69 -7.21
N LYS A 124 8.55 8.93 -8.26
CA LYS A 124 8.01 9.44 -9.52
C LYS A 124 6.82 8.58 -9.93
N PHE A 125 5.64 9.17 -9.90
CA PHE A 125 4.40 8.58 -10.39
C PHE A 125 4.10 9.20 -11.76
N LEU A 126 3.88 8.37 -12.77
CA LEU A 126 3.72 8.79 -14.16
C LEU A 126 2.24 8.90 -14.55
N ASP A 127 1.37 8.17 -13.85
CA ASP A 127 -0.07 8.22 -14.04
C ASP A 127 -0.72 9.33 -13.17
N THR A 128 -1.02 10.44 -13.82
CA THR A 128 -1.81 11.55 -13.27
C THR A 128 -3.29 11.48 -13.68
N TYR A 129 -3.75 10.35 -14.24
CA TYR A 129 -5.13 10.23 -14.77
C TYR A 129 -6.19 10.50 -13.69
N GLU A 130 -5.94 10.07 -12.45
CA GLU A 130 -6.82 10.31 -11.30
C GLU A 130 -6.60 11.66 -10.61
N GLU A 131 -5.65 12.50 -11.03
CA GLU A 131 -5.26 13.72 -10.31
C GLU A 131 -6.38 14.77 -10.28
N PHE A 132 -7.09 14.92 -11.41
CA PHE A 132 -8.20 15.87 -11.57
C PHE A 132 -9.57 15.18 -11.49
N GLU A 133 -9.63 13.93 -11.03
CA GLU A 133 -10.90 13.26 -10.79
C GLU A 133 -11.69 14.07 -9.75
N HIS A 134 -12.93 14.42 -10.09
CA HIS A 134 -13.79 15.20 -9.22
C HIS A 134 -14.21 14.34 -8.04
N TRP A 135 -13.67 14.64 -6.86
CA TRP A 135 -14.07 13.99 -5.63
C TRP A 135 -15.46 14.47 -5.22
N ARG A 136 -16.36 13.52 -4.97
CA ARG A 136 -17.69 13.77 -4.42
C ARG A 136 -17.82 13.03 -3.08
N PRO A 137 -18.42 13.66 -2.04
CA PRO A 137 -18.68 12.97 -0.78
C PRO A 137 -19.51 11.71 -1.02
N PHE A 138 -19.03 10.56 -0.54
CA PHE A 138 -19.80 9.32 -0.54
C PHE A 138 -20.83 9.37 0.59
N ALA A 139 -21.87 10.20 0.41
CA ALA A 139 -22.93 10.34 1.39
C ALA A 139 -23.97 9.24 1.16
N TYR A 140 -24.17 8.35 2.15
CA TYR A 140 -25.32 7.43 2.18
C TYR A 140 -26.65 8.16 2.44
N SER A 141 -26.60 9.45 2.79
CA SER A 141 -27.77 10.26 3.07
C SER A 141 -28.38 10.80 1.78
N SER A 142 -29.67 10.52 1.58
CA SER A 142 -30.55 10.99 0.51
C SER A 142 -30.76 12.52 0.45
N GLN A 143 -29.95 13.30 1.17
CA GLN A 143 -29.91 14.76 1.06
C GLN A 143 -28.63 15.16 0.34
N SER A 144 -28.75 15.36 -0.96
CA SER A 144 -27.78 16.05 -1.80
C SER A 144 -27.70 17.51 -1.36
N ASN A 145 -26.90 17.81 -0.33
CA ASN A 145 -26.48 19.18 -0.08
C ASN A 145 -25.26 19.49 -0.95
N ASP A 146 -25.42 20.53 -1.78
CA ASP A 146 -24.49 21.11 -2.75
C ASP A 146 -23.09 21.37 -2.19
N CYS A 147 -22.26 20.34 -2.07
CA CYS A 147 -20.81 20.52 -1.95
C CYS A 147 -20.23 20.55 -3.36
N PRO A 148 -19.72 21.69 -3.86
CA PRO A 148 -18.97 21.71 -5.11
C PRO A 148 -17.76 20.81 -4.91
N GLY A 149 -17.75 19.66 -5.60
CA GLY A 149 -16.67 18.69 -5.51
C GLY A 149 -15.32 19.36 -5.81
N SER A 150 -14.27 18.95 -5.10
CA SER A 150 -12.90 19.39 -5.37
C SER A 150 -12.19 18.32 -6.20
N PRO A 151 -11.23 18.68 -7.07
CA PRO A 151 -10.27 17.71 -7.58
C PRO A 151 -9.60 16.95 -6.43
N ALA A 152 -9.42 15.64 -6.61
CA ALA A 152 -8.91 14.74 -5.60
C ALA A 152 -7.40 14.89 -5.32
N TYR A 153 -6.62 15.34 -6.32
CA TYR A 153 -5.17 15.47 -6.26
C TYR A 153 -4.46 14.21 -5.72
N SER A 154 -4.92 13.03 -6.16
CA SER A 154 -4.51 11.73 -5.59
C SER A 154 -3.00 11.49 -5.70
N ALA A 155 -2.42 11.68 -6.89
CA ALA A 155 -1.00 11.52 -7.15
C ALA A 155 -0.14 12.54 -6.40
N SER A 156 -0.54 13.82 -6.41
CA SER A 156 0.14 14.90 -5.70
C SER A 156 0.13 14.72 -4.17
N THR A 157 -1.01 14.31 -3.62
CA THR A 157 -1.14 14.01 -2.18
C THR A 157 -0.30 12.79 -1.81
N PHE A 158 -0.33 11.73 -2.62
CA PHE A 158 0.48 10.54 -2.38
C PHE A 158 1.99 10.84 -2.45
N THR A 159 2.42 11.66 -3.42
CA THR A 159 3.81 12.13 -3.51
C THR A 159 4.24 12.88 -2.26
N SER A 160 3.38 13.78 -1.78
CA SER A 160 3.64 14.54 -0.55
C SER A 160 3.70 13.61 0.67
N LEU A 161 2.83 12.60 0.73
CA LEU A 161 2.82 11.59 1.79
C LEU A 161 4.10 10.74 1.78
N CYS A 162 4.62 10.37 0.61
CA CYS A 162 5.89 9.64 0.48
C CYS A 162 7.08 10.50 0.95
N ARG A 163 7.09 11.79 0.62
CA ARG A 163 8.12 12.71 1.12
C ARG A 163 8.06 12.85 2.64
N LEU A 164 6.84 12.90 3.19
CA LEU A 164 6.65 12.95 4.63
C LEU A 164 7.10 11.66 5.31
N SER A 165 6.86 10.49 4.72
CA SER A 165 7.28 9.21 5.30
C SER A 165 8.80 9.04 5.32
N VAL A 166 9.52 9.63 4.36
CA VAL A 166 10.99 9.75 4.41
C VAL A 166 11.42 10.57 5.62
N ALA A 167 10.88 11.78 5.80
CA ALA A 167 11.18 12.59 6.98
C ALA A 167 10.80 11.90 8.31
N MET A 168 9.70 11.13 8.32
CA MET A 168 9.33 10.30 9.48
C MET A 168 10.36 9.21 9.74
N SER A 169 10.96 8.63 8.70
CA SER A 169 12.04 7.64 8.83
C SER A 169 13.24 8.24 9.56
N ASP A 170 13.65 9.46 9.21
CA ASP A 170 14.77 10.16 9.87
C ASP A 170 14.49 10.41 11.35
N ILE A 171 13.28 10.91 11.66
CA ILE A 171 12.86 11.17 13.04
C ILE A 171 12.81 9.88 13.86
N LEU A 172 12.22 8.82 13.31
CA LEU A 172 12.17 7.51 13.96
C LEU A 172 13.58 6.94 14.14
N GLY A 173 14.47 7.16 13.15
CA GLY A 173 15.89 6.86 13.27
C GLY A 173 16.50 7.48 14.52
N CYS A 174 16.34 8.79 14.70
CA CYS A 174 16.84 9.51 15.88
C CYS A 174 16.25 9.06 17.22
N ILE A 175 15.03 8.51 17.25
CA ILE A 175 14.37 8.07 18.49
C ILE A 175 14.84 6.67 18.92
N TYR A 176 15.17 5.79 17.96
CA TYR A 176 15.55 4.41 18.22
C TYR A 176 17.07 4.14 18.15
N THR A 177 17.89 5.16 17.91
CA THR A 177 19.36 5.12 18.01
C THR A 177 19.87 5.97 19.16
#